data_AF-A0A3P8JTI9-F1
#
_entry.id   AF-A0A3P8JTI9-F1
#
_cell.length_a   1.000
_cell.length_b   1.000
_cell.length_c   1.000
_cell.angle_alpha   90.00
_cell.angle_beta   90.00
_cell.angle_gamma   90.00
#
_symmetry.space_group_name_H-M   'P 1'
#
loop_
_entity.id
_entity.type
_entity.pdbx_description
1 polymer ?
#
loop_
_entity_poly.entity_id
_entity_poly.type
_entity_poly.pdbx_seq_one_letter_code
_entity_poly.pdbx_strand_id
1 'polypeptide(L)' 'MKLRHLEIFHAVMTCGTLSRAAESLNISQPAASKALKKRRNEAGF' A
#
# COMPACT_ATOMS: atom_id res chain seq x y z
N MET A 1 4.94 0.18 -14.04
CA MET A 1 4.11 -0.49 -13.02
C MET A 1 5.04 -0.98 -11.92
N LYS A 2 5.22 -0.16 -10.87
CA LYS A 2 6.47 -0.10 -10.08
C LYS A 2 6.37 -0.97 -8.81
N LEU A 3 7.35 -1.84 -8.59
CA LEU A 3 7.51 -2.83 -7.48
C LEU A 3 6.83 -2.45 -6.15
N ARG A 4 6.94 -1.16 -5.75
CA ARG A 4 6.34 -0.59 -4.54
C ARG A 4 4.85 -0.85 -4.33
N HIS A 5 4.08 -1.05 -5.40
CA HIS A 5 2.66 -1.34 -5.29
C HIS A 5 2.37 -2.80 -4.90
N LEU A 6 3.19 -3.74 -5.38
CA LEU A 6 3.12 -5.14 -4.96
C LEU A 6 3.59 -5.28 -3.53
N GLU A 7 4.62 -4.53 -3.13
CA GLU A 7 5.11 -4.51 -1.75
C GLU A 7 4.05 -4.03 -0.76
N ILE A 8 3.30 -2.96 -1.08
CA ILE A 8 2.18 -2.50 -0.25
C ILE A 8 1.08 -3.54 -0.12
N PHE A 9 0.75 -4.21 -1.23
CA PHE A 9 -0.32 -5.21 -1.22
C PHE A 9 0.09 -6.46 -0.44
N HIS A 10 1.32 -6.93 -0.69
CA HIS A 10 1.93 -8.03 0.06
C HIS A 10 2.02 -7.70 1.54
N ALA A 11 2.53 -6.52 1.91
CA ALA A 11 2.62 -6.10 3.31
C ALA A 11 1.24 -6.05 3.98
N VAL A 12 0.18 -5.58 3.30
CA VAL A 12 -1.19 -5.62 3.84
C VAL A 12 -1.68 -7.06 4.00
N MET A 13 -1.42 -7.93 3.04
CA MET A 13 -1.79 -9.35 3.10
C MET A 13 -1.04 -10.11 4.21
N THR A 14 0.22 -9.78 4.46
CA THR A 14 1.04 -10.43 5.51
C THR A 14 0.78 -9.83 6.90
N CYS A 15 0.65 -8.51 7.02
CA CYS A 15 0.48 -7.83 8.31
C CYS A 15 -0.98 -7.78 8.79
N GLY A 16 -1.95 -8.03 7.90
CA GLY A 16 -3.39 -8.09 8.19
C GLY A 16 -4.07 -6.72 8.37
N THR A 17 -3.30 -5.63 8.53
CA THR A 17 -3.84 -4.27 8.61
C THR A 17 -2.98 -3.26 7.85
N LEU A 18 -3.62 -2.19 7.38
CA LEU A 18 -2.94 -1.12 6.63
C LEU A 18 -1.93 -0.36 7.49
N SER A 19 -2.19 -0.17 8.78
CA SER A 19 -1.27 0.51 9.70
C SER A 19 0.00 -0.31 9.92
N ARG A 20 -0.12 -1.61 10.20
CA ARG A 20 1.03 -2.50 10.38
C ARG A 20 1.85 -2.66 9.10
N ALA A 21 1.17 -2.69 7.94
CA ALA A 21 1.86 -2.71 6.66
C ALA A 21 2.66 -1.42 6.40
N ALA A 22 2.12 -0.25 6.78
CA ALA A 22 2.82 1.03 6.66
C ALA A 22 4.06 1.08 7.58
N GLU A 23 3.92 0.61 8.82
CA GLU A 23 5.04 0.45 9.75
C GLU A 23 6.13 -0.48 9.18
N SER A 24 5.73 -1.65 8.66
CA SER A 24 6.66 -2.61 8.04
C SER A 24 7.38 -2.04 6.82
N LEU A 25 6.77 -1.10 6.10
CA LEU A 25 7.34 -0.44 4.93
C LEU A 25 8.02 0.90 5.27
N ASN A 26 8.15 1.24 6.56
CA ASN A 26 8.74 2.50 7.04
C ASN A 26 8.12 3.75 6.40
N ILE A 27 6.79 3.73 6.23
CA ILE A 27 6.01 4.86 5.70
C ILE A 27 4.84 5.18 6.63
N SER A 28 4.27 6.38 6.49
CA SER A 28 3.05 6.71 7.20
C SER A 28 1.85 5.96 6.63
N GLN A 29 0.91 5.57 7.50
CA GLN A 29 -0.38 4.97 7.11
C GLN A 29 -1.13 5.79 6.03
N PRO A 30 -1.22 7.13 6.10
CA PRO A 30 -1.83 7.92 5.01
C PRO A 30 -1.05 7.86 3.69
N ALA A 31 0.28 7.73 3.72
CA ALA A 31 1.07 7.50 2.49
C ALA A 31 0.78 6.12 1.87
N ALA A 32 0.64 5.09 2.70
CA ALA A 32 0.22 3.76 2.25
C ALA A 32 -1.20 3.78 1.65
N SER A 33 -2.14 4.46 2.31
CA SER A 33 -3.50 4.69 1.80
C SER A 33 -3.51 5.43 0.47
N LYS A 34 -2.71 6.49 0.31
CA LYS A 34 -2.59 7.26 -0.94
C LYS A 34 -1.99 6.42 -2.07
N ALA A 35 -1.02 5.55 -1.78
CA ALA A 35 -0.46 4.63 -2.77
C ALA A 35 -1.49 3.59 -3.24
N LEU A 36 -2.30 3.04 -2.34
CA LEU A 36 -3.45 2.17 -2.65
C LEU A 36 -4.57 2.90 -3.41
N LYS A 37 -4.84 4.16 -3.10
CA LYS A 37 -5.88 4.94 -3.78
C LYS A 37 -5.45 5.41 -5.17
N LYS A 38 -4.17 5.76 -5.34
CA LYS A 38 -3.58 6.08 -6.64
C LYS A 38 -3.63 4.88 -7.59
N ARG A 39 -3.44 3.67 -7.05
CA ARG A 39 -3.65 2.39 -7.73
C ARG A 39 -5.05 2.28 -8.34
N ARG A 40 -6.11 2.63 -7.59
CA ARG A 40 -7.51 2.60 -8.06
C ARG A 40 -7.72 3.54 -9.26
N ASN A 41 -7.25 4.78 -9.15
CA ASN A 41 -7.33 5.76 -10.23
C ASN A 41 -6.48 5.37 -11.46
N GLU A 42 -5.29 4.78 -11.28
CA GLU A 42 -4.45 4.29 -12.38
C GLU A 42 -5.03 3.03 -13.06
N ALA A 43 -5.84 2.25 -12.34
CA ALA A 43 -6.53 1.07 -12.86
C ALA A 43 -7.87 1.38 -13.54
N GLY A 44 -8.29 2.66 -13.59
CA GLY A 44 -9.51 3.10 -14.29
C GLY A 44 -10.83 2.82 -13.55
N PHE A 45 -10.81 2.67 -12.22
CA PHE A 45 -12.02 2.58 -11.38
C PHE A 45 -12.09 3.72 -10.36
#